data_AF-A0A1I5E4E6-F1
#
_entry.id   AF-A0A1I5E4E6-F1
#
_cell.length_a   1.000
_cell.length_b   1.000
_cell.length_c   1.000
_cell.angle_alpha   90.00
_cell.angle_beta   90.00
_cell.angle_gamma   90.00
#
_symmetry.space_group_name_H-M   'P 1'
#
loop_
_entity.id
_entity.type
_entity.pdbx_description
1 polymer ?
#
loop_
_entity_poly.entity_id
_entity_poly.type
_entity_poly.pdbx_seq_one_letter_code
_entity_poly.pdbx_strand_id
1 'polypeptide(L)'
;MTPKIRSSRTATYWACLALLALSACGGGGGGGGGLPLGLLPPPPPPAAPPPPAPPGPVSVNGKVVVLGPIGNAVVCVDRNANGACDAGEPASGKTAADGQYRFSYTPIDAADAAKLAAAPLLAKIVPGAVAAGGSYESDGSGTPVPLGMRAYHLGAPASLRAQINPLTTLVQAAIAAGIAADRARALVAAQLGIPAADIADYQGLAVGEGFADDARTAAGLTNLALHAGATLAVVDPAVATAPAPGETLARLEFTNPSTYYLQTYSTDGVVSGQGRTQVVDRREGKTAGVAIAHGQLYRQVRLSPTGWLRCDETTDFFNTQGLPNRTEFCGGSVPSLAYTLSQDIAGRKMSEVVAQMQAATDGSNTIVGLDPSVGLADPGATFPAGSLIRTRFGIDVKQFPLINDVTTDAVGFATLEALIAGRPVGGVNLANGGGTASLGLAQDDRHILRVAFVDASTVRYYICDWAQASSTMSNCIAGGTGGFRIATVNGARLIELDAASYPSTYVDNRRSFGEYGGAVYMVRQVKPQLQYNARTLQRLNGPAWQALKRQIGL
;
A
#
# COMPACT_ATOMS: atom_id res chain seq x y z
N MET A 1 42.10 -20.40 5.53
CA MET A 1 41.56 -21.77 5.42
C MET A 1 40.06 -21.73 5.68
N THR A 2 39.31 -22.68 5.10
CA THR A 2 37.83 -22.80 5.00
C THR A 2 37.12 -21.83 4.02
N PRO A 3 36.12 -22.32 3.25
CA PRO A 3 36.11 -22.18 1.79
C PRO A 3 34.88 -21.44 1.22
N LYS A 4 35.05 -20.93 0.00
CA LYS A 4 33.99 -20.39 -0.87
C LYS A 4 33.27 -21.55 -1.58
N ILE A 5 31.94 -21.59 -1.50
CA ILE A 5 31.09 -22.43 -2.36
C ILE A 5 30.41 -21.53 -3.39
N ARG A 6 30.83 -21.68 -4.66
CA ARG A 6 30.12 -21.22 -5.86
C ARG A 6 29.29 -22.40 -6.36
N SER A 7 27.99 -22.23 -6.58
CA SER A 7 27.21 -23.14 -7.42
C SER A 7 26.89 -22.47 -8.76
N SER A 8 27.26 -23.16 -9.82
CA SER A 8 27.05 -22.84 -11.22
C SER A 8 25.63 -23.19 -11.64
N ARG A 9 24.96 -22.25 -12.34
CA ARG A 9 23.74 -22.51 -13.11
C ARG A 9 24.14 -22.94 -14.53
N THR A 10 23.62 -24.07 -14.98
CA THR A 10 23.51 -24.43 -16.40
C THR A 10 22.08 -24.84 -16.67
N ALA A 11 21.47 -24.16 -17.63
CA ALA A 11 20.19 -24.50 -18.25
C ALA A 11 20.33 -25.79 -19.08
N THR A 12 19.22 -26.47 -19.39
CA THR A 12 18.74 -26.71 -20.77
C THR A 12 17.38 -27.44 -20.73
N TYR A 13 16.50 -26.98 -21.61
CA TYR A 13 15.15 -27.41 -21.99
C TYR A 13 15.00 -28.90 -22.33
N TRP A 14 13.84 -29.50 -22.04
CA TRP A 14 13.21 -30.53 -22.89
C TRP A 14 11.68 -30.43 -22.78
N ALA A 15 11.03 -30.29 -23.93
CA ALA A 15 9.60 -30.35 -24.13
C ALA A 15 9.17 -31.79 -24.49
N CYS A 16 7.94 -32.19 -24.15
CA CYS A 16 7.12 -33.01 -25.03
C CYS A 16 5.66 -33.09 -24.53
N LEU A 17 4.73 -32.79 -25.45
CA LEU A 17 3.31 -33.10 -25.42
C LEU A 17 3.06 -34.61 -25.48
N ALA A 18 1.98 -35.09 -24.84
CA ALA A 18 1.04 -36.05 -25.46
C ALA A 18 -0.31 -36.08 -24.72
N LEU A 19 -1.38 -35.97 -25.50
CA LEU A 19 -2.80 -36.13 -25.16
C LEU A 19 -3.26 -37.61 -25.26
N LEU A 20 -4.51 -37.85 -24.82
CA LEU A 20 -5.44 -38.99 -25.04
C LEU A 20 -5.58 -39.96 -23.85
N ALA A 21 -6.72 -40.54 -23.48
CA ALA A 21 -8.16 -40.37 -23.75
C ALA A 21 -8.93 -41.36 -22.83
N LEU A 22 -10.25 -41.15 -22.67
CA LEU A 22 -11.24 -41.96 -21.93
C LEU A 22 -11.40 -43.41 -22.43
N SER A 23 -11.80 -44.34 -21.53
CA SER A 23 -12.91 -45.34 -21.69
C SER A 23 -12.87 -46.33 -20.50
N ALA A 24 -13.88 -46.44 -19.62
CA ALA A 24 -15.17 -47.12 -19.71
C ALA A 24 -15.18 -48.61 -19.25
N CYS A 25 -16.06 -48.89 -18.28
CA CYS A 25 -16.96 -50.04 -18.11
C CYS A 25 -16.46 -51.50 -18.26
N GLY A 26 -16.61 -52.28 -17.19
CA GLY A 26 -16.77 -53.75 -17.19
C GLY A 26 -17.09 -54.18 -15.75
N GLY A 27 -18.05 -55.04 -15.42
CA GLY A 27 -18.81 -56.04 -16.16
C GLY A 27 -18.95 -57.27 -15.25
N GLY A 28 -20.09 -57.96 -15.26
CA GLY A 28 -20.20 -59.32 -14.71
C GLY A 28 -21.47 -59.63 -13.93
N GLY A 29 -22.52 -60.04 -14.64
CA GLY A 29 -23.62 -60.84 -14.08
C GLY A 29 -23.39 -62.33 -14.38
N GLY A 30 -23.88 -63.21 -13.52
CA GLY A 30 -23.92 -64.65 -13.73
C GLY A 30 -24.88 -65.31 -12.75
N GLY A 31 -25.96 -65.89 -13.26
CA GLY A 31 -26.97 -66.61 -12.48
C GLY A 31 -26.88 -68.13 -12.63
N GLY A 32 -27.68 -68.84 -11.83
CA GLY A 32 -28.17 -70.19 -12.12
C GLY A 32 -27.77 -71.26 -11.10
N GLY A 33 -28.78 -71.92 -10.51
CA GLY A 33 -28.58 -73.20 -9.82
C GLY A 33 -29.61 -73.48 -8.72
N GLY A 34 -30.84 -73.82 -9.10
CA GLY A 34 -31.86 -74.31 -8.17
C GLY A 34 -31.62 -75.77 -7.78
N LEU A 35 -31.77 -76.07 -6.49
CA LEU A 35 -32.00 -77.42 -5.95
C LEU A 35 -33.06 -77.30 -4.83
N PRO A 36 -34.06 -78.20 -4.75
CA PRO A 36 -35.12 -78.10 -3.75
C PRO A 36 -34.78 -78.99 -2.55
N LEU A 37 -34.39 -78.42 -1.42
CA LEU A 37 -34.32 -79.16 -0.15
C LEU A 37 -34.68 -78.24 1.03
N GLY A 38 -35.75 -78.63 1.73
CA GLY A 38 -35.83 -78.55 3.19
C GLY A 38 -36.08 -77.18 3.82
N LEU A 39 -37.26 -77.04 4.41
CA LEU A 39 -37.70 -76.01 5.34
C LEU A 39 -36.63 -75.63 6.39
N LEU A 40 -35.98 -74.48 6.22
CA LEU A 40 -35.28 -73.76 7.28
C LEU A 40 -35.93 -72.37 7.45
N PRO A 41 -36.15 -71.91 8.69
CA PRO A 41 -36.69 -70.58 8.94
C PRO A 41 -35.76 -69.49 8.37
N PRO A 42 -36.30 -68.35 7.91
CA PRO A 42 -35.50 -67.28 7.33
C PRO A 42 -34.45 -66.80 8.33
N PRO A 43 -33.21 -66.51 7.89
CA PRO A 43 -32.20 -65.92 8.77
C PRO A 43 -32.73 -64.60 9.34
N PRO A 44 -32.46 -64.29 10.62
CA PRO A 44 -32.85 -63.02 11.20
C PRO A 44 -32.28 -61.87 10.36
N PRO A 45 -33.03 -60.76 10.19
CA PRO A 45 -32.56 -59.61 9.44
C PRO A 45 -31.18 -59.18 9.97
N PRO A 46 -30.22 -58.82 9.09
CA PRO A 46 -28.91 -58.36 9.53
C PRO A 46 -29.11 -57.25 10.56
N ALA A 47 -28.45 -57.39 11.72
CA ALA A 47 -28.52 -56.40 12.78
C ALA A 47 -28.23 -55.02 12.19
N ALA A 48 -29.10 -54.05 12.48
CA ALA A 48 -28.90 -52.68 12.04
C ALA A 48 -27.48 -52.24 12.41
N PRO A 49 -26.72 -51.62 11.48
CA PRO A 49 -25.36 -51.19 11.77
C PRO A 49 -25.39 -50.32 13.05
N PRO A 50 -24.42 -50.50 13.97
CA PRO A 50 -24.39 -49.74 15.20
C PRO A 50 -24.39 -48.24 14.87
N PRO A 51 -25.12 -47.41 15.64
CA PRO A 51 -25.13 -45.97 15.41
C PRO A 51 -23.68 -45.45 15.41
N PRO A 52 -23.31 -44.56 14.48
CA PRO A 52 -21.96 -44.03 14.40
C PRO A 52 -21.54 -43.46 15.76
N ALA A 53 -20.34 -43.80 16.20
CA ALA A 53 -19.82 -43.34 17.48
C ALA A 53 -19.85 -41.81 17.55
N PRO A 54 -20.23 -41.22 18.70
CA PRO A 54 -20.22 -39.77 18.86
C PRO A 54 -18.84 -39.18 18.52
N PRO A 55 -18.77 -38.01 17.87
CA PRO A 55 -17.51 -37.38 17.54
C PRO A 55 -16.68 -37.09 18.80
N GLY A 56 -15.39 -37.43 18.76
CA GLY A 56 -14.45 -37.07 19.83
C GLY A 56 -14.17 -35.56 19.89
N PRO A 57 -13.61 -35.05 21.00
CA PRO A 57 -13.25 -33.64 21.13
C PRO A 57 -12.22 -33.21 20.07
N VAL A 58 -12.49 -32.08 19.42
CA VAL A 58 -11.62 -31.41 18.46
C VAL A 58 -10.89 -30.27 19.16
N SER A 59 -9.56 -30.24 19.07
CA SER A 59 -8.74 -29.12 19.56
C SER A 59 -8.46 -28.16 18.42
N VAL A 60 -8.73 -26.87 18.65
CA VAL A 60 -8.37 -25.78 17.74
C VAL A 60 -7.32 -24.92 18.42
N ASN A 61 -6.22 -24.65 17.72
CA ASN A 61 -5.13 -23.80 18.21
C ASN A 61 -4.53 -22.97 17.08
N GLY A 62 -3.80 -21.92 17.45
CA GLY A 62 -3.17 -21.01 16.50
C GLY A 62 -2.66 -19.77 17.21
N LYS A 63 -2.37 -18.73 16.43
CA LYS A 63 -1.95 -17.42 16.94
C LYS A 63 -2.79 -16.29 16.35
N VAL A 64 -2.98 -15.22 17.12
CA VAL A 64 -3.47 -13.93 16.62
C VAL A 64 -2.27 -13.01 16.46
N VAL A 65 -2.06 -12.46 15.26
CA VAL A 65 -0.91 -11.58 14.97
C VAL A 65 -1.32 -10.39 14.10
N VAL A 66 -0.60 -9.28 14.25
CA VAL A 66 -0.62 -8.14 13.32
C VAL A 66 0.80 -7.85 12.85
N LEU A 67 1.52 -6.90 13.41
CA LEU A 67 2.96 -6.71 13.25
C LEU A 67 3.75 -7.56 14.26
N GLY A 68 3.11 -8.03 15.32
CA GLY A 68 3.57 -9.01 16.30
C GLY A 68 2.39 -9.76 16.92
N PRO A 69 2.63 -10.69 17.86
CA PRO A 69 1.56 -11.41 18.54
C PRO A 69 0.63 -10.50 19.35
N ILE A 70 -0.67 -10.81 19.34
CA ILE A 70 -1.69 -10.02 20.03
C ILE A 70 -2.11 -10.68 21.34
N GLY A 71 -1.87 -9.99 22.45
CA GLY A 71 -2.39 -10.36 23.77
C GLY A 71 -3.82 -9.86 24.01
N ASN A 72 -4.51 -10.49 24.96
CA ASN A 72 -5.89 -10.16 25.38
C ASN A 72 -6.97 -10.26 24.30
N ALA A 73 -6.72 -10.93 23.17
CA ALA A 73 -7.75 -11.22 22.18
C ALA A 73 -8.57 -12.45 22.59
N VAL A 74 -9.84 -12.52 22.19
CA VAL A 74 -10.69 -13.71 22.34
C VAL A 74 -11.00 -14.26 20.96
N VAL A 75 -10.75 -15.56 20.74
CA VAL A 75 -11.01 -16.22 19.47
C VAL A 75 -12.28 -17.05 19.56
N CYS A 76 -13.19 -16.90 18.61
CA CYS A 76 -14.44 -17.65 18.53
C CYS A 76 -14.58 -18.33 17.15
N VAL A 77 -15.41 -19.37 17.09
CA VAL A 77 -15.84 -19.98 15.83
C VAL A 77 -17.09 -19.24 15.35
N ASP A 78 -17.00 -18.53 14.22
CA ASP A 78 -18.16 -17.85 13.61
C ASP A 78 -18.95 -18.87 12.78
N ARG A 79 -19.89 -19.55 13.44
CA ARG A 79 -20.62 -20.70 12.90
C ARG A 79 -21.77 -20.28 11.99
N ASN A 80 -22.33 -19.10 12.21
CA ASN A 80 -23.45 -18.57 11.43
C ASN A 80 -22.99 -17.62 10.31
N ALA A 81 -21.67 -17.38 10.20
CA ALA A 81 -21.05 -16.52 9.20
C ALA A 81 -21.54 -15.07 9.25
N ASN A 82 -21.86 -14.57 10.45
CA ASN A 82 -22.33 -13.19 10.63
C ASN A 82 -21.20 -12.19 10.91
N GLY A 83 -19.95 -12.66 11.05
CA GLY A 83 -18.80 -11.80 11.31
C GLY A 83 -18.70 -11.30 12.75
N ALA A 84 -19.41 -11.92 13.71
CA ALA A 84 -19.36 -11.58 15.12
C ALA A 84 -19.05 -12.82 15.99
N CYS A 85 -18.57 -12.58 17.21
CA CYS A 85 -18.46 -13.64 18.21
C CYS A 85 -19.75 -13.67 19.04
N ASP A 86 -20.63 -14.63 18.74
CA ASP A 86 -21.95 -14.73 19.36
C ASP A 86 -21.95 -15.56 20.64
N ALA A 87 -22.98 -15.34 21.46
CA ALA A 87 -23.23 -16.17 22.63
C ALA A 87 -23.58 -17.61 22.20
N GLY A 88 -22.88 -18.59 22.78
CA GLY A 88 -23.06 -20.02 22.46
C GLY A 88 -22.10 -20.55 21.40
N GLU A 89 -21.29 -19.70 20.77
CA GLU A 89 -20.21 -20.13 19.91
C GLU A 89 -19.00 -20.59 20.74
N PRO A 90 -18.31 -21.68 20.33
CA PRO A 90 -17.06 -22.08 20.97
C PRO A 90 -16.03 -20.95 20.91
N ALA A 91 -15.48 -20.59 22.06
CA ALA A 91 -14.51 -19.50 22.19
C ALA A 91 -13.34 -19.88 23.11
N SER A 92 -12.20 -19.23 22.87
CA SER A 92 -11.01 -19.33 23.70
C SER A 92 -11.09 -18.43 24.94
N GLY A 93 -10.20 -18.65 25.90
CA GLY A 93 -9.81 -17.60 26.83
C GLY A 93 -9.07 -16.46 26.12
N LYS A 94 -8.72 -15.41 26.88
CA LYS A 94 -7.86 -14.32 26.39
C LYS A 94 -6.48 -14.87 25.99
N THR A 95 -5.97 -14.46 24.83
CA THR A 95 -4.60 -14.78 24.40
C THR A 95 -3.58 -14.17 25.35
N ALA A 96 -2.45 -14.85 25.55
CA ALA A 96 -1.30 -14.32 26.27
C ALA A 96 -0.43 -13.43 25.36
N ALA A 97 0.69 -12.91 25.88
CA ALA A 97 1.60 -12.05 25.13
C ALA A 97 2.24 -12.71 23.89
N ASP A 98 2.17 -14.04 23.77
CA ASP A 98 2.63 -14.81 22.61
C ASP A 98 1.54 -14.98 21.53
N GLY A 99 0.36 -14.40 21.77
CA GLY A 99 -0.79 -14.42 20.87
C GLY A 99 -1.46 -15.77 20.70
N GLN A 100 -1.06 -16.80 21.46
CA GLN A 100 -1.62 -18.13 21.29
C GLN A 100 -3.04 -18.22 21.82
N TYR A 101 -3.89 -18.90 21.06
CA TYR A 101 -5.19 -19.33 21.51
C TYR A 101 -5.30 -20.86 21.41
N ARG A 102 -6.13 -21.42 22.30
CA ARG A 102 -6.53 -22.81 22.25
C ARG A 102 -7.92 -22.96 22.84
N PHE A 103 -8.75 -23.78 22.22
CA PHE A 103 -9.99 -24.27 22.80
C PHE A 103 -10.29 -25.67 22.27
N SER A 104 -11.06 -26.44 23.05
CA SER A 104 -11.56 -27.75 22.66
C SER A 104 -13.07 -27.69 22.52
N TYR A 105 -13.60 -28.37 21.52
CA TYR A 105 -15.03 -28.49 21.30
C TYR A 105 -15.37 -29.93 20.95
N THR A 106 -16.40 -30.49 21.57
CA THR A 106 -16.90 -31.83 21.26
C THR A 106 -18.13 -31.68 20.38
N PRO A 107 -18.06 -32.04 19.08
CA PRO A 107 -19.22 -31.95 18.21
C PRO A 107 -20.32 -32.91 18.64
N ILE A 108 -21.58 -32.48 18.53
CA ILE A 108 -22.73 -33.29 18.94
C ILE A 108 -22.97 -34.43 17.94
N ASP A 109 -22.72 -34.17 16.66
CA ASP A 109 -22.85 -35.14 15.58
C ASP A 109 -21.88 -34.82 14.42
N ALA A 110 -21.92 -35.63 13.35
CA ALA A 110 -21.06 -35.44 12.18
C ALA A 110 -21.36 -34.14 11.41
N ALA A 111 -22.60 -33.65 11.42
CA ALA A 111 -22.98 -32.42 10.73
C ALA A 111 -22.46 -31.19 11.48
N ASP A 112 -22.49 -31.23 12.80
CA ASP A 112 -21.91 -30.26 13.71
C ASP A 112 -20.37 -30.22 13.58
N ALA A 113 -19.74 -31.39 13.48
CA ALA A 113 -18.30 -31.51 13.20
C ALA A 113 -17.94 -30.90 11.84
N ALA A 114 -18.75 -31.13 10.81
CA ALA A 114 -18.55 -30.55 9.48
C ALA A 114 -18.72 -29.02 9.49
N LYS A 115 -19.72 -28.49 10.20
CA LYS A 115 -19.90 -27.04 10.39
C LYS A 115 -18.69 -26.42 11.08
N LEU A 116 -18.18 -27.05 12.15
CA LEU A 116 -16.97 -26.60 12.83
C LEU A 116 -15.75 -26.61 11.90
N ALA A 117 -15.60 -27.65 11.07
CA ALA A 117 -14.48 -27.75 10.14
C ALA A 117 -14.54 -26.66 9.06
N ALA A 118 -15.73 -26.28 8.60
CA ALA A 118 -15.92 -25.30 7.52
C ALA A 118 -15.98 -23.84 8.00
N ALA A 119 -16.33 -23.57 9.26
CA ALA A 119 -16.52 -22.22 9.76
C ALA A 119 -15.23 -21.35 9.70
N PRO A 120 -15.31 -20.03 9.59
CA PRO A 120 -14.19 -19.16 9.92
C PRO A 120 -13.93 -19.11 11.43
N LEU A 121 -12.75 -18.63 11.80
CA LEU A 121 -12.47 -18.14 13.16
C LEU A 121 -12.42 -16.62 13.15
N LEU A 122 -12.88 -16.00 14.23
CA LEU A 122 -12.72 -14.58 14.46
C LEU A 122 -11.94 -14.33 15.74
N ALA A 123 -11.02 -13.37 15.71
CA ALA A 123 -10.38 -12.83 16.90
C ALA A 123 -10.97 -11.45 17.20
N LYS A 124 -11.60 -11.31 18.36
CA LYS A 124 -12.12 -10.03 18.87
C LYS A 124 -10.97 -9.20 19.44
N ILE A 125 -10.75 -8.04 18.85
CA ILE A 125 -9.75 -7.07 19.29
C ILE A 125 -10.46 -5.93 20.02
N VAL A 126 -10.14 -5.77 21.31
CA VAL A 126 -10.76 -4.76 22.18
C VAL A 126 -9.74 -3.66 22.47
N PRO A 127 -10.03 -2.39 22.13
CA PRO A 127 -9.11 -1.29 22.37
C PRO A 127 -9.08 -0.94 23.86
N GLY A 128 -7.94 -0.45 24.36
CA GLY A 128 -7.81 0.03 25.74
C GLY A 128 -6.36 0.14 26.19
N ALA A 129 -6.14 0.80 27.33
CA ALA A 129 -4.83 0.77 27.96
C ALA A 129 -4.45 -0.69 28.27
N VAL A 130 -3.18 -1.03 28.11
CA VAL A 130 -2.64 -2.36 28.40
C VAL A 130 -3.00 -2.77 29.83
N ALA A 131 -2.91 -1.82 30.78
CA ALA A 131 -3.29 -2.02 32.18
C ALA A 131 -4.81 -2.08 32.42
N ALA A 132 -5.63 -1.55 31.51
CA ALA A 132 -7.10 -1.59 31.60
C ALA A 132 -7.71 -2.84 30.91
N GLY A 133 -6.88 -3.84 30.57
CA GLY A 133 -7.34 -5.11 30.01
C GLY A 133 -7.69 -5.07 28.51
N GLY A 134 -7.25 -4.03 27.80
CA GLY A 134 -7.32 -3.94 26.34
C GLY A 134 -6.36 -4.91 25.64
N SER A 135 -6.66 -5.21 24.38
CA SER A 135 -5.77 -5.92 23.46
C SER A 135 -4.55 -5.07 23.15
N TYR A 136 -3.40 -5.74 23.09
CA TYR A 136 -2.13 -5.09 22.83
C TYR A 136 -1.27 -5.96 21.92
N GLU A 137 -0.40 -5.30 21.19
CA GLU A 137 0.60 -5.93 20.37
C GLU A 137 1.90 -6.12 21.16
N SER A 138 2.45 -7.33 21.09
CA SER A 138 3.74 -7.68 21.65
C SER A 138 4.75 -7.71 20.52
N ASP A 139 5.84 -6.98 20.64
CA ASP A 139 6.98 -7.05 19.72
C ASP A 139 8.11 -7.97 20.22
N GLY A 140 7.86 -8.69 21.33
CA GLY A 140 8.86 -9.53 21.99
C GLY A 140 9.91 -8.75 22.81
N SER A 141 9.91 -7.41 22.77
CA SER A 141 10.77 -6.56 23.62
C SER A 141 10.31 -6.50 25.07
N GLY A 142 9.11 -7.00 25.36
CA GLY A 142 8.46 -6.92 26.65
C GLY A 142 7.67 -5.63 26.87
N THR A 143 7.70 -4.67 25.95
CA THR A 143 6.90 -3.44 25.99
C THR A 143 5.61 -3.61 25.17
N PRO A 144 4.43 -3.63 25.79
CA PRO A 144 3.17 -3.74 25.07
C PRO A 144 2.85 -2.46 24.28
N VAL A 145 2.45 -2.61 23.02
CA VAL A 145 1.95 -1.50 22.19
C VAL A 145 0.41 -1.52 22.21
N PRO A 146 -0.26 -0.49 22.76
CA PRO A 146 -1.72 -0.43 22.74
C PRO A 146 -2.24 -0.41 21.29
N LEU A 147 -3.29 -1.18 21.03
CA LEU A 147 -4.01 -1.10 19.76
C LEU A 147 -4.91 0.14 19.76
N GLY A 148 -5.21 0.66 18.57
CA GLY A 148 -5.95 1.93 18.43
C GLY A 148 -7.34 1.90 19.07
N MET A 149 -8.08 3.01 19.02
CA MET A 149 -9.26 3.26 19.87
C MET A 149 -10.58 2.56 19.51
N ARG A 150 -10.72 2.01 18.29
CA ARG A 150 -11.92 1.25 17.86
C ARG A 150 -11.74 -0.26 18.06
N ALA A 151 -12.81 -0.92 18.50
CA ALA A 151 -12.90 -2.38 18.48
C ALA A 151 -13.12 -2.88 17.06
N TYR A 152 -12.51 -4.01 16.73
CA TYR A 152 -12.61 -4.65 15.43
C TYR A 152 -12.37 -6.15 15.56
N HIS A 153 -12.64 -6.88 14.48
CA HIS A 153 -12.38 -8.32 14.40
C HIS A 153 -11.32 -8.58 13.34
N LEU A 154 -10.43 -9.52 13.64
CA LEU A 154 -9.67 -10.24 12.63
C LEU A 154 -10.37 -11.57 12.35
N GLY A 155 -10.22 -12.11 11.15
CA GLY A 155 -10.83 -13.37 10.76
C GLY A 155 -9.85 -14.26 10.00
N ALA A 156 -10.07 -15.57 10.03
CA ALA A 156 -9.38 -16.51 9.17
C ALA A 156 -10.35 -17.59 8.66
N PRO A 157 -10.32 -17.91 7.36
CA PRO A 157 -11.08 -19.04 6.84
C PRO A 157 -10.56 -20.36 7.41
N ALA A 158 -11.37 -21.41 7.32
CA ALA A 158 -11.06 -22.75 7.81
C ALA A 158 -9.65 -23.25 7.45
N SER A 159 -9.19 -22.97 6.23
CA SER A 159 -7.89 -23.41 5.71
C SER A 159 -6.68 -22.59 6.21
N LEU A 160 -6.90 -21.45 6.88
CA LEU A 160 -5.86 -20.53 7.32
C LEU A 160 -5.89 -20.26 8.84
N ARG A 161 -6.55 -21.14 9.61
CA ARG A 161 -6.71 -21.00 11.06
C ARG A 161 -5.41 -21.09 11.88
N ALA A 162 -4.27 -21.45 11.29
CA ALA A 162 -3.01 -21.48 12.04
C ALA A 162 -2.61 -20.09 12.56
N GLN A 163 -2.95 -19.04 11.81
CA GLN A 163 -2.65 -17.66 12.18
C GLN A 163 -3.82 -16.74 11.74
N ILE A 164 -4.50 -16.15 12.72
CA ILE A 164 -5.52 -15.12 12.49
C ILE A 164 -4.80 -13.77 12.38
N ASN A 165 -4.89 -13.13 11.21
CA ASN A 165 -4.14 -11.92 10.89
C ASN A 165 -4.93 -11.02 9.89
N PRO A 166 -4.48 -9.79 9.61
CA PRO A 166 -5.17 -8.89 8.68
C PRO A 166 -5.33 -9.44 7.25
N LEU A 167 -4.37 -10.20 6.73
CA LEU A 167 -4.42 -10.73 5.37
C LEU A 167 -5.40 -11.90 5.24
N THR A 168 -5.43 -12.79 6.23
CA THR A 168 -6.43 -13.85 6.34
C THR A 168 -7.83 -13.27 6.55
N THR A 169 -7.94 -12.11 7.20
CA THR A 169 -9.21 -11.36 7.34
C THR A 169 -9.68 -10.87 5.98
N LEU A 170 -8.78 -10.35 5.14
CA LEU A 170 -9.10 -9.94 3.78
C LEU A 170 -9.52 -11.13 2.90
N VAL A 171 -8.87 -12.30 3.04
CA VAL A 171 -9.32 -13.54 2.37
C VAL A 171 -10.71 -13.94 2.86
N GLN A 172 -10.98 -13.85 4.16
CA GLN A 172 -12.30 -14.16 4.71
C GLN A 172 -13.39 -13.22 4.18
N ALA A 173 -13.08 -11.92 4.02
CA ALA A 173 -14.00 -10.96 3.41
C ALA A 173 -14.34 -11.33 1.96
N ALA A 174 -13.36 -11.79 1.18
CA ALA A 174 -13.59 -12.29 -0.18
C ALA A 174 -14.50 -13.53 -0.20
N ILE A 175 -14.30 -14.46 0.73
CA ILE A 175 -15.13 -15.67 0.87
C ILE A 175 -16.56 -15.32 1.26
N ALA A 176 -16.74 -14.39 2.20
CA ALA A 176 -18.04 -13.87 2.59
C ALA A 176 -18.77 -13.17 1.42
N ALA A 177 -18.01 -12.58 0.49
CA ALA A 177 -18.53 -12.03 -0.77
C ALA A 177 -18.82 -13.11 -1.85
N GLY A 178 -18.69 -14.40 -1.54
CA GLY A 178 -19.01 -15.51 -2.43
C GLY A 178 -17.86 -16.02 -3.29
N ILE A 179 -16.63 -15.55 -3.07
CA ILE A 179 -15.45 -16.01 -3.81
C ILE A 179 -14.92 -17.32 -3.20
N ALA A 180 -14.69 -18.35 -4.03
CA ALA A 180 -14.13 -19.62 -3.57
C ALA A 180 -12.76 -19.43 -2.87
N ALA A 181 -12.48 -20.20 -1.81
CA ALA A 181 -11.34 -19.95 -0.91
C ALA A 181 -9.96 -19.87 -1.62
N ASP A 182 -9.66 -20.81 -2.51
CA ASP A 182 -8.38 -20.80 -3.25
C ASP A 182 -8.28 -19.60 -4.19
N ARG A 183 -9.40 -19.23 -4.84
CA ARG A 183 -9.47 -18.04 -5.69
C ARG A 183 -9.34 -16.76 -4.87
N ALA A 184 -10.00 -16.67 -3.72
CA ALA A 184 -9.91 -15.55 -2.80
C ALA A 184 -8.46 -15.31 -2.36
N ARG A 185 -7.73 -16.36 -1.99
CA ARG A 185 -6.31 -16.26 -1.62
C ARG A 185 -5.45 -15.76 -2.79
N ALA A 186 -5.67 -16.26 -4.00
CA ALA A 186 -4.95 -15.81 -5.18
C ALA A 186 -5.24 -14.35 -5.54
N LEU A 187 -6.50 -13.91 -5.40
CA LEU A 187 -6.90 -12.53 -5.66
C LEU A 187 -6.33 -11.57 -4.63
N VAL A 188 -6.32 -11.93 -3.34
CA VAL A 188 -5.69 -11.12 -2.29
C VAL A 188 -4.20 -10.92 -2.56
N ALA A 189 -3.50 -12.00 -2.92
CA ALA A 189 -2.09 -11.94 -3.29
C ALA A 189 -1.85 -10.98 -4.48
N ALA A 190 -2.66 -11.09 -5.53
CA ALA A 190 -2.57 -10.23 -6.71
C ALA A 190 -2.94 -8.77 -6.42
N GLN A 191 -3.98 -8.52 -5.62
CA GLN A 191 -4.47 -7.19 -5.24
C GLN A 191 -3.42 -6.39 -4.48
N LEU A 192 -2.66 -7.03 -3.59
CA LEU A 192 -1.64 -6.38 -2.76
C LEU A 192 -0.23 -6.46 -3.37
N GLY A 193 -0.03 -7.35 -4.35
CA GLY A 193 1.27 -7.60 -4.97
C GLY A 193 2.23 -8.37 -4.05
N ILE A 194 1.72 -9.33 -3.28
CA ILE A 194 2.48 -10.11 -2.30
C ILE A 194 2.45 -11.62 -2.64
N PRO A 195 3.41 -12.43 -2.16
CA PRO A 195 3.36 -13.88 -2.31
C PRO A 195 2.15 -14.47 -1.58
N ALA A 196 1.41 -15.37 -2.23
CA ALA A 196 0.22 -15.99 -1.64
C ALA A 196 0.53 -16.86 -0.40
N ALA A 197 1.75 -17.39 -0.29
CA ALA A 197 2.21 -18.14 0.86
C ALA A 197 2.20 -17.25 2.13
N ASP A 198 2.70 -16.02 2.01
CA ASP A 198 2.90 -15.08 3.11
C ASP A 198 1.58 -14.57 3.73
N ILE A 199 0.45 -14.75 3.04
CA ILE A 199 -0.89 -14.49 3.62
C ILE A 199 -1.10 -15.29 4.92
N ALA A 200 -0.61 -16.54 4.94
CA ALA A 200 -0.77 -17.44 6.07
C ALA A 200 0.22 -17.15 7.19
N ASP A 201 1.42 -16.67 6.86
CA ASP A 201 2.44 -16.27 7.82
C ASP A 201 3.48 -15.35 7.19
N TYR A 202 3.58 -14.13 7.70
CA TYR A 202 4.56 -13.12 7.29
C TYR A 202 5.46 -12.65 8.44
N GLN A 203 5.38 -13.29 9.62
CA GLN A 203 6.12 -12.84 10.81
C GLN A 203 7.64 -13.05 10.71
N GLY A 204 8.08 -13.95 9.80
CA GLY A 204 9.50 -14.19 9.50
C GLY A 204 10.15 -13.13 8.60
N LEU A 205 9.37 -12.20 8.03
CA LEU A 205 9.91 -11.13 7.19
C LEU A 205 10.66 -10.10 8.04
N ALA A 206 11.80 -9.65 7.53
CA ALA A 206 12.69 -8.73 8.24
C ALA A 206 11.99 -7.40 8.55
N VAL A 207 12.19 -6.89 9.76
CA VAL A 207 11.79 -5.53 10.14
C VAL A 207 12.96 -4.60 9.84
N GLY A 208 12.77 -3.69 8.89
CA GLY A 208 13.75 -2.67 8.55
C GLY A 208 13.30 -1.27 8.96
N GLU A 209 14.20 -0.31 8.79
CA GLU A 209 13.89 1.12 8.85
C GLU A 209 13.04 1.50 7.63
N GLY A 210 11.72 1.63 7.81
CA GLY A 210 10.77 2.03 6.76
C GLY A 210 9.81 0.91 6.34
N PHE A 211 9.18 1.09 5.18
CA PHE A 211 8.21 0.14 4.64
C PHE A 211 8.80 -0.70 3.53
N ALA A 212 8.96 -1.99 3.78
CA ALA A 212 9.28 -2.94 2.73
C ALA A 212 8.06 -3.20 1.84
N ASP A 213 8.29 -3.46 0.55
CA ASP A 213 7.24 -3.89 -0.38
C ASP A 213 6.97 -5.40 -0.19
N ASP A 214 6.30 -5.73 0.92
CA ASP A 214 6.07 -7.11 1.35
C ASP A 214 4.72 -7.33 2.08
N ALA A 215 4.46 -8.58 2.45
CA ALA A 215 3.23 -8.98 3.14
C ALA A 215 3.08 -8.37 4.52
N ARG A 216 4.17 -8.05 5.23
CA ARG A 216 4.12 -7.46 6.57
C ARG A 216 3.62 -6.02 6.50
N THR A 217 4.13 -5.23 5.55
CA THR A 217 3.62 -3.87 5.29
C THR A 217 2.16 -3.91 4.83
N ALA A 218 1.81 -4.84 3.95
CA ALA A 218 0.43 -5.00 3.48
C ALA A 218 -0.53 -5.38 4.61
N ALA A 219 -0.10 -6.24 5.53
CA ALA A 219 -0.86 -6.59 6.73
C ALA A 219 -1.05 -5.38 7.66
N GLY A 220 0.01 -4.60 7.89
CA GLY A 220 -0.04 -3.37 8.69
C GLY A 220 -1.05 -2.36 8.13
N LEU A 221 -1.03 -2.11 6.81
CA LEU A 221 -2.01 -1.24 6.17
C LEU A 221 -3.44 -1.81 6.24
N THR A 222 -3.61 -3.12 6.02
CA THR A 222 -4.92 -3.77 6.12
C THR A 222 -5.49 -3.64 7.53
N ASN A 223 -4.63 -3.76 8.55
CA ASN A 223 -5.00 -3.53 9.94
C ASN A 223 -5.41 -2.06 10.19
N LEU A 224 -4.68 -1.10 9.65
CA LEU A 224 -5.07 0.32 9.73
C LEU A 224 -6.43 0.57 9.06
N ALA A 225 -6.71 -0.08 7.93
CA ALA A 225 -8.00 0.03 7.25
C ALA A 225 -9.14 -0.52 8.14
N LEU A 226 -8.97 -1.72 8.71
CA LEU A 226 -9.92 -2.31 9.67
C LEU A 226 -10.13 -1.38 10.88
N HIS A 227 -9.03 -0.83 11.41
CA HIS A 227 -9.07 0.08 12.54
C HIS A 227 -9.85 1.37 12.24
N ALA A 228 -9.69 1.88 11.02
CA ALA A 228 -10.40 3.06 10.54
C ALA A 228 -11.88 2.78 10.19
N GLY A 229 -12.34 1.53 10.33
CA GLY A 229 -13.70 1.10 10.03
C GLY A 229 -13.95 0.88 8.53
N ALA A 230 -12.90 0.64 7.74
CA ALA A 230 -13.05 0.36 6.32
C ALA A 230 -13.68 -1.02 6.11
N THR A 231 -14.61 -1.12 5.17
CA THR A 231 -15.09 -2.40 4.66
C THR A 231 -14.07 -2.97 3.68
N LEU A 232 -13.43 -4.07 4.07
CA LEU A 232 -12.49 -4.78 3.20
C LEU A 232 -13.21 -5.34 1.97
N ALA A 233 -12.54 -5.29 0.82
CA ALA A 233 -13.10 -5.75 -0.44
C ALA A 233 -12.04 -6.38 -1.32
N VAL A 234 -12.42 -7.45 -2.01
CA VAL A 234 -11.61 -8.13 -3.03
C VAL A 234 -12.45 -8.24 -4.28
N VAL A 235 -11.87 -7.87 -5.42
CA VAL A 235 -12.57 -7.89 -6.71
C VAL A 235 -12.00 -9.02 -7.56
N ASP A 236 -12.89 -9.90 -8.06
CA ASP A 236 -12.52 -10.91 -9.06
C ASP A 236 -12.65 -10.33 -10.47
N PRO A 237 -11.54 -10.10 -11.20
CA PRO A 237 -11.60 -9.58 -12.57
C PRO A 237 -12.22 -10.56 -13.57
N ALA A 238 -12.35 -11.84 -13.23
CA ALA A 238 -13.00 -12.83 -14.09
C ALA A 238 -14.53 -12.69 -14.08
N VAL A 239 -15.09 -12.03 -13.07
CA VAL A 239 -16.51 -11.69 -13.03
C VAL A 239 -16.67 -10.35 -13.74
N ALA A 240 -17.43 -10.33 -14.83
CA ALA A 240 -17.67 -9.11 -15.60
C ALA A 240 -18.32 -8.03 -14.73
N THR A 241 -17.54 -7.06 -14.28
CA THR A 241 -18.06 -5.77 -13.83
C THR A 241 -18.13 -4.84 -15.01
N ALA A 242 -19.29 -4.19 -15.21
CA ALA A 242 -19.40 -3.15 -16.21
C ALA A 242 -18.36 -2.05 -15.91
N PRO A 243 -17.57 -1.60 -16.90
CA PRO A 243 -16.64 -0.51 -16.69
C PRO A 243 -17.36 0.71 -16.12
N ALA A 244 -16.85 1.20 -15.00
CA ALA A 244 -17.38 2.39 -14.34
C ALA A 244 -16.39 3.54 -14.52
N PRO A 245 -16.51 4.33 -15.60
CA PRO A 245 -15.64 5.46 -15.82
C PRO A 245 -15.79 6.44 -14.66
N GLY A 246 -14.68 7.03 -14.26
CA GLY A 246 -14.63 7.89 -13.10
C GLY A 246 -13.62 9.00 -13.26
N GLU A 247 -13.89 10.12 -12.61
CA GLU A 247 -12.94 11.19 -12.39
C GLU A 247 -12.91 11.51 -10.90
N THR A 248 -11.77 11.98 -10.41
CA THR A 248 -11.61 12.42 -9.02
C THR A 248 -10.68 13.63 -9.02
N LEU A 249 -11.05 14.66 -8.25
CA LEU A 249 -10.18 15.80 -8.02
C LEU A 249 -8.96 15.36 -7.20
N ALA A 250 -7.76 15.51 -7.75
CA ALA A 250 -6.52 15.19 -7.05
C ALA A 250 -5.88 16.43 -6.40
N ARG A 251 -5.96 17.60 -7.05
CA ARG A 251 -5.50 18.89 -6.54
C ARG A 251 -6.18 20.04 -7.27
N LEU A 252 -6.55 21.09 -6.54
CA LEU A 252 -6.99 22.37 -7.06
C LEU A 252 -6.22 23.48 -6.34
N GLU A 253 -5.54 24.34 -7.10
CA GLU A 253 -5.07 25.63 -6.64
C GLU A 253 -5.87 26.68 -7.41
N PHE A 254 -6.72 27.43 -6.72
CA PHE A 254 -7.66 28.34 -7.36
C PHE A 254 -7.52 29.74 -6.79
N THR A 255 -7.40 30.73 -7.66
CA THR A 255 -7.58 32.14 -7.31
C THR A 255 -8.84 32.69 -7.98
N ASN A 256 -9.00 32.41 -9.27
CA ASN A 256 -10.17 32.74 -10.07
C ASN A 256 -10.13 31.94 -11.39
N PRO A 257 -11.16 32.00 -12.26
CA PRO A 257 -11.17 31.24 -13.53
C PRO A 257 -10.04 31.56 -14.52
N SER A 258 -9.33 32.67 -14.32
CA SER A 258 -8.17 33.09 -15.13
C SER A 258 -6.82 32.71 -14.50
N THR A 259 -6.80 32.32 -13.22
CA THR A 259 -5.58 31.90 -12.51
C THR A 259 -5.90 30.70 -11.62
N TYR A 260 -5.57 29.50 -12.12
CA TYR A 260 -5.78 28.23 -11.43
C TYR A 260 -4.83 27.14 -11.94
N TYR A 261 -4.63 26.12 -11.12
CA TYR A 261 -4.06 24.83 -11.49
C TYR A 261 -4.99 23.71 -11.03
N LEU A 262 -5.24 22.75 -11.90
CA LEU A 262 -6.10 21.59 -11.66
C LEU A 262 -5.33 20.31 -11.97
N GLN A 263 -5.48 19.32 -11.10
CA GLN A 263 -5.07 17.94 -11.33
C GLN A 263 -6.26 17.00 -11.07
N THR A 264 -6.60 16.17 -12.05
CA THR A 264 -7.62 15.12 -11.91
C THR A 264 -7.04 13.74 -12.22
N TYR A 265 -7.59 12.74 -11.54
CA TYR A 265 -7.34 11.33 -11.85
C TYR A 265 -8.58 10.75 -12.50
N SER A 266 -8.42 10.32 -13.75
CA SER A 266 -9.51 9.76 -14.55
C SER A 266 -9.25 8.30 -14.89
N THR A 267 -10.33 7.54 -15.05
CA THR A 267 -10.27 6.12 -15.42
C THR A 267 -11.47 5.78 -16.30
N ASP A 268 -11.29 4.85 -17.23
CA ASP A 268 -12.38 4.23 -17.98
C ASP A 268 -13.11 3.14 -17.17
N GLY A 269 -12.55 2.76 -16.02
CA GLY A 269 -13.08 1.72 -15.15
C GLY A 269 -12.88 0.31 -15.68
N VAL A 270 -12.12 0.12 -16.77
CA VAL A 270 -11.86 -1.20 -17.33
C VAL A 270 -10.87 -1.94 -16.41
N VAL A 271 -11.24 -3.15 -16.00
CA VAL A 271 -10.38 -4.02 -15.19
C VAL A 271 -9.66 -4.98 -16.12
N SER A 272 -8.33 -4.93 -16.12
CA SER A 272 -7.49 -5.85 -16.88
C SER A 272 -7.55 -7.26 -16.30
N GLY A 273 -7.08 -8.27 -17.05
CA GLY A 273 -6.96 -9.64 -16.55
C GLY A 273 -6.05 -9.80 -15.32
N GLN A 274 -5.24 -8.78 -15.00
CA GLN A 274 -4.42 -8.70 -13.79
C GLN A 274 -5.14 -8.03 -12.61
N GLY A 275 -6.43 -7.71 -12.73
CA GLY A 275 -7.19 -7.01 -11.69
C GLY A 275 -6.82 -5.54 -11.52
N ARG A 276 -6.23 -4.95 -12.57
CA ARG A 276 -5.73 -3.56 -12.56
C ARG A 276 -6.61 -2.67 -13.43
N THR A 277 -6.74 -1.42 -13.04
CA THR A 277 -7.42 -0.40 -13.83
C THR A 277 -6.46 0.75 -14.10
N GLN A 278 -6.44 1.21 -15.35
CA GLN A 278 -5.65 2.37 -15.76
C GLN A 278 -6.26 3.63 -15.13
N VAL A 279 -5.37 4.47 -14.63
CA VAL A 279 -5.66 5.84 -14.23
C VAL A 279 -4.81 6.77 -15.08
N VAL A 280 -5.35 7.94 -15.40
CA VAL A 280 -4.66 8.99 -16.15
C VAL A 280 -4.57 10.23 -15.27
N ASP A 281 -3.34 10.73 -15.08
CA ASP A 281 -3.04 12.00 -14.39
C ASP A 281 -3.19 13.16 -15.39
N ARG A 282 -4.33 13.86 -15.32
CA ARG A 282 -4.63 15.01 -16.18
C ARG A 282 -4.39 16.29 -15.42
N ARG A 283 -3.67 17.22 -16.04
CA ARG A 283 -3.39 18.54 -15.49
C ARG A 283 -3.81 19.61 -16.48
N GLU A 284 -4.36 20.69 -15.96
CA GLU A 284 -4.68 21.89 -16.72
C GLU A 284 -4.53 23.11 -15.83
N GLY A 285 -4.41 24.29 -16.42
CA GLY A 285 -4.35 25.52 -15.64
C GLY A 285 -4.20 26.75 -16.50
N LYS A 286 -4.41 27.90 -15.87
CA LYS A 286 -4.19 29.23 -16.45
C LYS A 286 -3.42 30.12 -15.50
N THR A 287 -2.66 31.05 -16.06
CA THR A 287 -2.07 32.18 -15.34
C THR A 287 -2.47 33.46 -16.09
N ALA A 288 -3.19 34.36 -15.43
CA ALA A 288 -3.68 35.61 -16.03
C ALA A 288 -4.43 35.39 -17.37
N GLY A 289 -5.24 34.33 -17.44
CA GLY A 289 -6.05 33.95 -18.60
C GLY A 289 -5.33 33.11 -19.65
N VAL A 290 -4.00 32.96 -19.57
CA VAL A 290 -3.19 32.19 -20.52
C VAL A 290 -3.03 30.76 -20.04
N ALA A 291 -3.29 29.79 -20.93
CA ALA A 291 -3.12 28.38 -20.63
C ALA A 291 -1.66 28.04 -20.29
N ILE A 292 -1.46 27.25 -19.24
CA ILE A 292 -0.14 26.77 -18.83
C ILE A 292 0.31 25.69 -19.83
N ALA A 293 1.53 25.83 -20.36
CA ALA A 293 2.08 24.87 -21.32
C ALA A 293 2.28 23.47 -20.69
N HIS A 294 2.16 22.41 -21.50
CA HIS A 294 2.28 21.01 -21.05
C HIS A 294 3.52 20.73 -20.19
N GLY A 295 4.71 21.10 -20.67
CA GLY A 295 5.95 20.89 -19.91
C GLY A 295 6.01 21.66 -18.58
N GLN A 296 5.18 22.69 -18.40
CA GLN A 296 5.05 23.44 -17.15
C GLN A 296 4.02 22.80 -16.20
N LEU A 297 3.06 22.03 -16.70
CA LEU A 297 2.14 21.21 -15.91
C LEU A 297 2.82 19.92 -15.41
N TYR A 298 3.76 19.38 -16.20
CA TYR A 298 4.43 18.11 -15.96
C TYR A 298 5.95 18.26 -15.78
N ARG A 299 6.35 19.05 -14.78
CA ARG A 299 7.77 19.37 -14.52
C ARG A 299 8.56 18.28 -13.80
N GLN A 300 7.89 17.32 -13.19
CA GLN A 300 8.52 16.29 -12.38
C GLN A 300 8.96 15.10 -13.24
N VAL A 301 10.18 14.62 -13.00
CA VAL A 301 10.73 13.43 -13.63
C VAL A 301 11.15 12.47 -12.52
N ARG A 302 10.78 11.19 -12.63
CA ARG A 302 11.10 10.16 -11.65
C ARG A 302 11.92 9.06 -12.30
N LEU A 303 12.87 8.52 -11.56
CA LEU A 303 13.54 7.31 -11.97
C LEU A 303 12.55 6.16 -11.78
N SER A 304 12.47 5.25 -12.74
CA SER A 304 11.60 4.08 -12.73
C SER A 304 12.44 2.83 -12.96
N PRO A 305 11.87 1.61 -12.89
CA PRO A 305 12.56 0.39 -13.33
C PRO A 305 13.08 0.44 -14.77
N THR A 306 12.53 1.29 -15.64
CA THR A 306 12.91 1.43 -17.05
C THR A 306 13.70 2.70 -17.37
N GLY A 307 14.08 3.48 -16.35
CA GLY A 307 14.85 4.72 -16.52
C GLY A 307 14.06 5.98 -16.13
N TRP A 308 14.56 7.15 -16.51
CA TRP A 308 13.89 8.42 -16.23
C TRP A 308 12.58 8.56 -17.01
N LEU A 309 11.48 8.79 -16.31
CA LEU A 309 10.16 9.04 -16.87
C LEU A 309 9.66 10.40 -16.40
N ARG A 310 9.17 11.22 -17.33
CA ARG A 310 8.35 12.38 -16.98
C ARG A 310 6.98 11.86 -16.56
N CYS A 311 6.50 12.23 -15.39
CA CYS A 311 5.22 11.74 -14.89
C CYS A 311 4.08 12.54 -15.51
N ASP A 312 3.75 12.24 -16.77
CA ASP A 312 2.69 12.87 -17.55
C ASP A 312 1.50 11.93 -17.80
N GLU A 313 0.49 12.42 -18.51
CA GLU A 313 -0.75 11.71 -18.81
C GLU A 313 -0.55 10.45 -19.67
N THR A 314 0.61 10.29 -20.31
CA THR A 314 0.94 9.13 -21.15
C THR A 314 1.67 8.04 -20.37
N THR A 315 2.10 8.36 -19.16
CA THR A 315 2.88 7.44 -18.33
C THR A 315 1.96 6.51 -17.56
N ASP A 316 2.35 5.23 -17.52
CA ASP A 316 1.66 4.18 -16.80
C ASP A 316 1.31 4.59 -15.36
N PHE A 317 0.02 4.51 -15.05
CA PHE A 317 -0.52 4.72 -13.71
C PHE A 317 -1.68 3.73 -13.52
N PHE A 318 -1.51 2.77 -12.62
CA PHE A 318 -2.50 1.72 -12.38
C PHE A 318 -2.90 1.65 -10.91
N ASN A 319 -4.13 1.19 -10.67
CA ASN A 319 -4.58 0.73 -9.37
C ASN A 319 -5.08 -0.71 -9.47
N THR A 320 -4.80 -1.55 -8.47
CA THR A 320 -5.60 -2.76 -8.27
C THR A 320 -6.97 -2.37 -7.73
N GLN A 321 -7.95 -3.21 -8.01
CA GLN A 321 -9.30 -3.08 -7.46
C GLN A 321 -9.39 -3.72 -6.07
N GLY A 322 -10.34 -3.26 -5.24
CA GLY A 322 -10.54 -3.74 -3.87
C GLY A 322 -10.07 -2.74 -2.80
N LEU A 323 -10.15 -3.16 -1.54
CA LEU A 323 -9.74 -2.39 -0.37
C LEU A 323 -9.10 -3.33 0.68
N PRO A 324 -7.84 -3.09 1.09
CA PRO A 324 -6.92 -2.08 0.57
C PRO A 324 -6.48 -2.40 -0.86
N ASN A 325 -5.90 -1.42 -1.56
CA ASN A 325 -5.42 -1.57 -2.92
C ASN A 325 -3.97 -1.15 -3.09
N ARG A 326 -3.40 -1.55 -4.22
CA ARG A 326 -2.07 -1.18 -4.67
C ARG A 326 -2.19 -0.15 -5.79
N THR A 327 -1.31 0.84 -5.76
CA THR A 327 -1.16 1.85 -6.80
C THR A 327 0.26 1.81 -7.34
N GLU A 328 0.41 1.85 -8.66
CA GLU A 328 1.70 2.04 -9.33
C GLU A 328 1.62 3.36 -10.10
N PHE A 329 2.28 4.41 -9.61
CA PHE A 329 2.30 5.72 -10.25
C PHE A 329 3.58 5.94 -11.06
N CYS A 330 3.45 6.58 -12.22
CA CYS A 330 4.54 7.03 -13.08
C CYS A 330 5.50 5.89 -13.47
N GLY A 331 4.98 4.86 -14.15
CA GLY A 331 5.78 3.72 -14.61
C GLY A 331 6.35 2.87 -13.48
N GLY A 332 5.66 2.82 -12.34
CA GLY A 332 6.12 2.08 -11.15
C GLY A 332 7.25 2.78 -10.39
N SER A 333 7.47 4.08 -10.61
CA SER A 333 8.39 4.89 -9.80
C SER A 333 7.93 5.09 -8.35
N VAL A 334 6.62 4.96 -8.10
CA VAL A 334 6.05 5.06 -6.75
C VAL A 334 4.99 3.96 -6.58
N PRO A 335 5.39 2.72 -6.28
CA PRO A 335 4.46 1.73 -5.77
C PRO A 335 3.98 2.15 -4.38
N SER A 336 2.68 2.09 -4.16
CA SER A 336 2.07 2.36 -2.86
C SER A 336 0.96 1.37 -2.55
N LEU A 337 0.73 1.15 -1.26
CA LEU A 337 -0.45 0.47 -0.75
C LEU A 337 -1.33 1.51 -0.09
N ALA A 338 -2.65 1.43 -0.28
CA ALA A 338 -3.58 2.39 0.27
C ALA A 338 -4.94 1.78 0.63
N TYR A 339 -5.69 2.49 1.46
CA TYR A 339 -7.13 2.30 1.60
C TYR A 339 -7.83 3.65 1.49
N THR A 340 -9.10 3.63 1.12
CA THR A 340 -9.91 4.84 0.95
C THR A 340 -11.21 4.72 1.72
N LEU A 341 -11.50 5.68 2.58
CA LEU A 341 -12.80 5.86 3.22
C LEU A 341 -13.62 6.85 2.40
N SER A 342 -14.91 6.58 2.25
CA SER A 342 -15.84 7.46 1.56
C SER A 342 -16.86 8.04 2.54
N GLN A 343 -17.05 9.35 2.48
CA GLN A 343 -18.08 10.07 3.22
C GLN A 343 -19.08 10.64 2.22
N ASP A 344 -20.38 10.34 2.41
CA ASP A 344 -21.45 10.96 1.65
C ASP A 344 -21.58 12.45 2.03
N ILE A 345 -21.63 13.30 1.01
CA ILE A 345 -21.80 14.74 1.15
C ILE A 345 -22.97 15.30 0.32
N ALA A 346 -23.80 14.44 -0.28
CA ALA A 346 -24.99 14.88 -1.00
C ALA A 346 -25.88 15.76 -0.12
N GLY A 347 -26.41 16.84 -0.71
CA GLY A 347 -27.23 17.83 -0.02
C GLY A 347 -26.48 18.80 0.89
N ARG A 348 -25.21 18.56 1.21
CA ARG A 348 -24.38 19.50 1.98
C ARG A 348 -24.03 20.73 1.13
N LYS A 349 -23.89 21.89 1.75
CA LYS A 349 -23.44 23.11 1.06
C LYS A 349 -22.00 22.95 0.57
N MET A 350 -21.73 23.43 -0.64
CA MET A 350 -20.39 23.39 -1.22
C MET A 350 -19.39 24.18 -0.39
N SER A 351 -19.80 25.35 0.11
CA SER A 351 -18.97 26.20 0.97
C SER A 351 -18.52 25.52 2.27
N GLU A 352 -19.42 24.80 2.94
CA GLU A 352 -19.11 24.08 4.18
C GLU A 352 -18.11 22.94 3.97
N VAL A 353 -18.26 22.18 2.88
CA VAL A 353 -17.35 21.08 2.55
C VAL A 353 -15.98 21.60 2.12
N VAL A 354 -15.92 22.65 1.28
CA VAL A 354 -14.64 23.26 0.89
C VAL A 354 -13.92 23.81 2.12
N ALA A 355 -14.62 24.52 3.00
CA ALA A 355 -14.05 25.01 4.25
C ALA A 355 -13.57 23.85 5.16
N GLN A 356 -14.34 22.76 5.24
CA GLN A 356 -13.94 21.55 5.99
C GLN A 356 -12.63 20.97 5.44
N MET A 357 -12.50 20.83 4.12
CA MET A 357 -11.28 20.29 3.49
C MET A 357 -10.08 21.24 3.69
N GLN A 358 -10.30 22.55 3.58
CA GLN A 358 -9.27 23.57 3.76
C GLN A 358 -8.77 23.69 5.21
N ALA A 359 -9.63 23.40 6.18
CA ALA A 359 -9.29 23.42 7.60
C ALA A 359 -8.47 22.19 8.07
N ALA A 360 -8.26 21.19 7.20
CA ALA A 360 -7.52 19.98 7.56
C ALA A 360 -6.02 20.29 7.81
N THR A 361 -5.56 20.07 9.05
CA THR A 361 -4.17 20.32 9.47
C THR A 361 -3.25 19.12 9.29
N ASP A 362 -3.81 17.96 8.93
CA ASP A 362 -3.07 16.70 8.71
C ASP A 362 -2.43 16.62 7.31
N GLY A 363 -2.47 17.71 6.54
CA GLY A 363 -1.95 17.78 5.17
C GLY A 363 -2.85 17.11 4.13
N SER A 364 -4.07 16.70 4.49
CA SER A 364 -4.99 16.02 3.56
C SER A 364 -5.72 16.94 2.59
N ASN A 365 -5.64 18.26 2.79
CA ASN A 365 -6.28 19.24 1.92
C ASN A 365 -5.77 19.15 0.47
N THR A 366 -6.70 19.08 -0.48
CA THR A 366 -6.42 19.13 -1.92
C THR A 366 -7.01 20.35 -2.63
N ILE A 367 -7.73 21.23 -1.92
CA ILE A 367 -8.33 22.45 -2.44
C ILE A 367 -7.67 23.66 -1.76
N VAL A 368 -6.89 24.42 -2.50
CA VAL A 368 -6.12 25.56 -1.99
C VAL A 368 -6.56 26.85 -2.67
N GLY A 369 -6.70 27.93 -1.89
CA GLY A 369 -6.97 29.28 -2.40
C GLY A 369 -8.42 29.59 -2.78
N LEU A 370 -9.29 28.60 -2.94
CA LEU A 370 -10.72 28.83 -3.19
C LEU A 370 -11.38 29.45 -1.95
N ASP A 371 -11.77 30.72 -2.04
CA ASP A 371 -12.65 31.37 -1.08
C ASP A 371 -14.11 31.08 -1.44
N PRO A 372 -14.85 30.27 -0.65
CA PRO A 372 -16.21 29.92 -1.00
C PRO A 372 -17.22 31.06 -0.92
N SER A 373 -16.88 32.19 -0.27
CA SER A 373 -17.77 33.34 -0.12
C SER A 373 -17.91 34.18 -1.40
N VAL A 374 -16.89 34.12 -2.26
CA VAL A 374 -16.82 34.88 -3.52
C VAL A 374 -16.52 34.03 -4.74
N GLY A 375 -16.00 32.81 -4.55
CA GLY A 375 -15.57 31.93 -5.63
C GLY A 375 -16.68 31.04 -6.19
N LEU A 376 -17.83 30.94 -5.54
CA LEU A 376 -18.98 30.16 -6.01
C LEU A 376 -20.01 31.08 -6.70
N ALA A 377 -20.48 30.67 -7.87
CA ALA A 377 -21.54 31.39 -8.60
C ALA A 377 -22.86 31.47 -7.80
N ASP A 378 -23.20 30.40 -7.08
CA ASP A 378 -24.29 30.37 -6.10
C ASP A 378 -23.75 30.00 -4.70
N PRO A 379 -23.73 30.93 -3.73
CA PRO A 379 -23.32 30.66 -2.36
C PRO A 379 -24.19 29.61 -1.62
N GLY A 380 -25.42 29.38 -2.10
CA GLY A 380 -26.35 28.38 -1.60
C GLY A 380 -26.21 27.00 -2.24
N ALA A 381 -25.29 26.84 -3.20
CA ALA A 381 -25.13 25.59 -3.94
C ALA A 381 -24.83 24.41 -3.02
N THR A 382 -25.49 23.28 -3.28
CA THR A 382 -25.30 22.01 -2.57
C THR A 382 -24.78 20.93 -3.50
N PHE A 383 -24.14 19.92 -2.92
CA PHE A 383 -23.68 18.77 -3.68
C PHE A 383 -24.85 17.88 -4.13
N PRO A 384 -24.86 17.40 -5.39
CA PRO A 384 -25.88 16.48 -5.87
C PRO A 384 -25.73 15.08 -5.24
N ALA A 385 -26.75 14.24 -5.44
CA ALA A 385 -26.71 12.83 -5.06
C ALA A 385 -25.48 12.10 -5.64
N GLY A 386 -24.91 11.17 -4.88
CA GLY A 386 -23.71 10.43 -5.25
C GLY A 386 -22.40 11.20 -5.07
N SER A 387 -22.44 12.40 -4.48
CA SER A 387 -21.24 13.18 -4.14
C SER A 387 -20.56 12.64 -2.89
N LEU A 388 -19.25 12.39 -2.99
CA LEU A 388 -18.45 11.82 -1.90
C LEU A 388 -17.16 12.64 -1.69
N ILE A 389 -16.75 12.76 -0.42
CA ILE A 389 -15.35 12.98 -0.07
C ILE A 389 -14.71 11.60 0.08
N ARG A 390 -13.58 11.39 -0.58
CA ARG A 390 -12.74 10.20 -0.48
C ARG A 390 -11.47 10.53 0.27
N THR A 391 -11.32 10.00 1.47
CA THR A 391 -10.11 10.12 2.28
C THR A 391 -9.24 8.90 2.04
N ARG A 392 -8.17 9.08 1.27
CA ARG A 392 -7.17 8.04 1.00
C ARG A 392 -6.04 8.15 2.02
N PHE A 393 -5.75 7.06 2.71
CA PHE A 393 -4.48 6.88 3.41
C PHE A 393 -3.61 5.94 2.57
N GLY A 394 -2.39 6.34 2.26
CA GLY A 394 -1.46 5.53 1.48
C GLY A 394 -0.05 5.58 2.01
N ILE A 395 0.67 4.49 1.76
CA ILE A 395 2.09 4.32 2.09
C ILE A 395 2.83 4.00 0.81
N ASP A 396 3.82 4.82 0.48
CA ASP A 396 4.78 4.52 -0.58
C ASP A 396 5.75 3.44 -0.07
N VAL A 397 5.68 2.23 -0.64
CA VAL A 397 6.52 1.09 -0.25
C VAL A 397 7.89 1.11 -0.93
N LYS A 398 8.03 1.96 -1.94
CA LYS A 398 9.30 2.31 -2.55
C LYS A 398 9.19 3.68 -3.21
N GLN A 399 10.21 4.51 -3.04
CA GLN A 399 10.34 5.74 -3.81
C GLN A 399 11.67 5.74 -4.52
N PHE A 400 11.61 5.80 -5.84
CA PHE A 400 12.80 6.01 -6.65
C PHE A 400 13.22 7.49 -6.64
N PRO A 401 14.49 7.79 -6.93
CA PRO A 401 14.97 9.17 -7.02
C PRO A 401 14.14 10.01 -8.01
N LEU A 402 13.98 11.30 -7.71
CA LEU A 402 13.22 12.23 -8.56
C LEU A 402 13.95 13.55 -8.79
N ILE A 403 13.72 14.13 -9.97
CA ILE A 403 13.96 15.54 -10.27
C ILE A 403 12.62 16.24 -10.06
N ASN A 404 12.58 17.22 -9.15
CA ASN A 404 11.31 17.81 -8.72
C ASN A 404 10.76 18.74 -9.79
N ASP A 405 11.63 19.57 -10.35
CA ASP A 405 11.29 20.52 -11.38
C ASP A 405 12.45 20.65 -12.37
N VAL A 406 12.25 20.13 -13.60
CA VAL A 406 13.24 20.20 -14.69
C VAL A 406 13.55 21.62 -15.16
N THR A 407 12.82 22.64 -14.71
CA THR A 407 13.09 24.05 -15.04
C THR A 407 14.03 24.71 -14.04
N THR A 408 14.03 24.28 -12.78
CA THR A 408 14.79 24.93 -11.70
C THR A 408 15.89 24.07 -11.09
N ASP A 409 15.84 22.75 -11.28
CA ASP A 409 16.81 21.82 -10.65
C ASP A 409 18.08 21.59 -11.48
N ALA A 410 18.18 22.14 -12.69
CA ALA A 410 19.39 22.03 -13.51
C ALA A 410 20.57 22.73 -12.82
N VAL A 411 21.73 22.07 -12.79
CA VAL A 411 22.93 22.61 -12.09
C VAL A 411 23.99 23.23 -13.02
N GLY A 412 23.67 23.36 -14.32
CA GLY A 412 24.51 24.04 -15.30
C GLY A 412 25.67 23.21 -15.87
N PHE A 413 25.60 21.88 -15.78
CA PHE A 413 26.60 20.97 -16.34
C PHE A 413 25.94 19.95 -17.27
N ALA A 414 26.66 19.49 -18.29
CA ALA A 414 26.17 18.47 -19.23
C ALA A 414 26.33 17.03 -18.70
N THR A 415 27.39 16.77 -17.93
CA THR A 415 27.72 15.44 -17.38
C THR A 415 28.12 15.51 -15.91
N LEU A 416 28.02 14.39 -15.20
CA LEU A 416 28.46 14.27 -13.80
C LEU A 416 29.96 14.52 -13.68
N GLU A 417 30.76 14.07 -14.64
CA GLU A 417 32.19 14.34 -14.69
C GLU A 417 32.49 15.85 -14.78
N ALA A 418 31.74 16.57 -15.62
CA ALA A 418 31.89 18.03 -15.73
C ALA A 418 31.50 18.74 -14.44
N LEU A 419 30.45 18.27 -13.74
CA LEU A 419 30.08 18.76 -12.42
C LEU A 419 31.21 18.53 -11.40
N ILE A 420 31.79 17.32 -11.36
CA ILE A 420 32.88 16.97 -10.44
C ILE A 420 34.10 17.86 -10.68
N ALA A 421 34.53 17.98 -11.93
CA ALA A 421 35.66 18.82 -12.32
C ALA A 421 35.40 20.32 -12.10
N GLY A 422 34.14 20.77 -12.24
CA GLY A 422 33.73 22.17 -12.10
C GLY A 422 33.40 22.61 -10.67
N ARG A 423 33.46 21.69 -9.69
CA ARG A 423 33.20 21.97 -8.27
C ARG A 423 34.29 21.39 -7.34
N PRO A 424 35.59 21.64 -7.61
CA PRO A 424 36.66 21.13 -6.75
C PRO A 424 36.69 21.88 -5.42
N VAL A 425 37.16 21.22 -4.35
CA VAL A 425 37.34 21.86 -3.03
C VAL A 425 38.23 23.10 -3.09
N GLY A 426 39.25 23.12 -3.97
CA GLY A 426 40.12 24.29 -4.17
C GLY A 426 39.42 25.53 -4.76
N GLY A 427 38.22 25.38 -5.32
CA GLY A 427 37.41 26.47 -5.85
C GLY A 427 36.35 27.01 -4.89
N VAL A 428 36.27 26.50 -3.65
CA VAL A 428 35.23 26.88 -2.70
C VAL A 428 35.49 28.26 -2.11
N ASN A 429 34.53 29.17 -2.25
CA ASN A 429 34.51 30.46 -1.59
C ASN A 429 33.63 30.39 -0.34
N LEU A 430 34.25 30.44 0.84
CA LEU A 430 33.53 30.33 2.11
C LEU A 430 32.67 31.55 2.44
N ALA A 431 32.95 32.71 1.87
CA ALA A 431 32.18 33.92 2.16
C ALA A 431 30.77 33.89 1.53
N ASN A 432 30.58 33.16 0.43
CA ASN A 432 29.32 33.16 -0.33
C ASN A 432 28.89 31.79 -0.90
N GLY A 433 29.63 30.72 -0.59
CA GLY A 433 29.35 29.37 -1.07
C GLY A 433 29.66 29.12 -2.55
N GLY A 434 30.30 30.08 -3.23
CA GLY A 434 30.76 29.92 -4.62
C GLY A 434 31.65 28.67 -4.78
N GLY A 435 31.59 28.04 -5.95
CA GLY A 435 32.36 26.82 -6.24
C GLY A 435 31.81 25.52 -5.64
N THR A 436 30.69 25.58 -4.90
CA THR A 436 29.99 24.39 -4.37
C THR A 436 28.72 24.04 -5.16
N ALA A 437 28.19 22.84 -5.00
CA ALA A 437 26.85 22.44 -5.46
C ALA A 437 25.87 22.33 -4.27
N SER A 438 24.58 22.60 -4.51
CA SER A 438 23.55 22.54 -3.44
C SER A 438 23.09 21.12 -3.18
N LEU A 439 22.95 20.75 -1.91
CA LEU A 439 22.26 19.54 -1.46
C LEU A 439 20.94 19.87 -0.73
N GLY A 440 20.49 21.13 -0.76
CA GLY A 440 19.25 21.57 -0.13
C GLY A 440 19.43 22.07 1.30
N LEU A 441 18.32 22.25 2.02
CA LEU A 441 18.32 22.79 3.39
C LEU A 441 19.00 21.80 4.36
N ALA A 442 19.86 22.34 5.22
CA ALA A 442 20.62 21.61 6.22
C ALA A 442 19.76 21.41 7.48
N GLN A 443 20.15 21.97 8.63
CA GLN A 443 19.53 21.69 9.92
C GLN A 443 18.16 22.38 10.11
N ASP A 444 17.94 23.48 9.38
CA ASP A 444 16.73 24.30 9.43
C ASP A 444 16.53 25.05 8.08
N ASP A 445 15.63 26.03 8.07
CA ASP A 445 15.31 26.88 6.91
C ASP A 445 16.30 28.05 6.68
N ARG A 446 17.26 28.25 7.58
CA ARG A 446 18.30 29.29 7.53
C ARG A 446 19.68 28.76 7.20
N HIS A 447 19.84 27.45 7.04
CA HIS A 447 21.11 26.84 6.68
C HIS A 447 20.96 25.95 5.44
N ILE A 448 21.91 26.04 4.53
CA ILE A 448 21.94 25.23 3.31
C ILE A 448 23.14 24.29 3.31
N LEU A 449 22.89 23.02 3.02
CA LEU A 449 23.91 21.99 2.84
C LEU A 449 24.48 22.08 1.43
N ARG A 450 25.80 22.10 1.33
CA ARG A 450 26.57 22.22 0.09
C ARG A 450 27.62 21.13 0.00
N VAL A 451 28.10 20.87 -1.20
CA VAL A 451 29.15 19.88 -1.45
C VAL A 451 30.16 20.38 -2.49
N ALA A 452 31.42 19.97 -2.32
CA ALA A 452 32.47 20.09 -3.33
C ALA A 452 33.29 18.80 -3.37
N PHE A 453 33.96 18.55 -4.50
CA PHE A 453 34.67 17.30 -4.76
C PHE A 453 36.15 17.45 -4.40
N VAL A 454 36.65 16.54 -3.56
CA VAL A 454 38.06 16.48 -3.18
C VAL A 454 38.85 15.76 -4.28
N ASP A 455 38.31 14.63 -4.73
CA ASP A 455 38.86 13.77 -5.77
C ASP A 455 37.71 12.98 -6.45
N ALA A 456 38.04 11.89 -7.15
CA ALA A 456 37.07 11.08 -7.90
C ALA A 456 36.15 10.21 -7.03
N SER A 457 36.40 10.07 -5.72
CA SER A 457 35.56 9.27 -4.81
C SER A 457 35.27 9.94 -3.46
N THR A 458 35.81 11.12 -3.21
CA THR A 458 35.68 11.84 -1.93
C THR A 458 35.04 13.21 -2.14
N VAL A 459 34.05 13.52 -1.30
CA VAL A 459 33.46 14.86 -1.20
C VAL A 459 33.78 15.52 0.14
N ARG A 460 33.68 16.85 0.17
CA ARG A 460 33.59 17.64 1.40
C ARG A 460 32.25 18.36 1.46
N TYR A 461 31.58 18.26 2.60
CA TYR A 461 30.35 18.97 2.87
C TYR A 461 30.63 20.35 3.46
N TYR A 462 29.73 21.29 3.22
CA TYR A 462 29.74 22.63 3.83
C TYR A 462 28.33 22.99 4.25
N ILE A 463 28.20 23.73 5.35
CA ILE A 463 26.95 24.34 5.78
C ILE A 463 27.13 25.84 5.69
N CYS A 464 26.22 26.52 4.99
CA CYS A 464 26.23 27.98 4.85
C CYS A 464 24.97 28.57 5.43
N ASP A 465 25.04 29.81 5.89
CA ASP A 465 23.87 30.62 6.17
C ASP A 465 23.10 30.87 4.88
N TRP A 466 21.77 30.85 4.97
CA TRP A 466 20.84 31.00 3.87
C TRP A 466 19.76 32.03 4.20
N ALA A 467 19.76 33.13 3.46
CA ALA A 467 18.68 34.11 3.51
C ALA A 467 17.65 33.77 2.43
N GLN A 468 16.54 33.14 2.84
CA GLN A 468 15.52 32.64 1.93
C GLN A 468 14.91 33.72 1.02
N ALA A 469 14.66 34.92 1.55
CA ALA A 469 14.02 36.01 0.82
C ALA A 469 14.83 36.50 -0.39
N SER A 470 16.16 36.55 -0.26
CA SER A 470 17.09 37.00 -1.29
C SER A 470 17.78 35.86 -2.03
N SER A 471 17.58 34.60 -1.59
CA SER A 471 18.30 33.43 -2.08
C SER A 471 19.82 33.59 -2.03
N THR A 472 20.32 34.25 -0.98
CA THR A 472 21.75 34.53 -0.80
C THR A 472 22.38 33.60 0.24
N MET A 473 23.61 33.17 -0.05
CA MET A 473 24.42 32.34 0.85
C MET A 473 25.56 33.16 1.46
N SER A 474 25.89 32.88 2.71
CA SER A 474 27.04 33.47 3.39
C SER A 474 27.64 32.53 4.45
N ASN A 475 28.79 32.91 4.99
CA ASN A 475 29.40 32.27 6.17
C ASN A 475 29.47 30.74 6.11
N CYS A 476 29.92 30.19 4.98
CA CYS A 476 30.04 28.76 4.81
C CYS A 476 31.16 28.18 5.68
N ILE A 477 30.84 27.10 6.39
CA ILE A 477 31.77 26.37 7.24
C ILE A 477 31.98 24.99 6.65
N ALA A 478 33.23 24.55 6.59
CA ALA A 478 33.56 23.18 6.19
C ALA A 478 33.05 22.18 7.23
N GLY A 479 32.31 21.19 6.77
CA GLY A 479 31.84 20.04 7.55
C GLY A 479 32.71 18.80 7.31
N GLY A 480 32.10 17.63 7.56
CA GLY A 480 32.75 16.34 7.33
C GLY A 480 33.02 16.03 5.86
N THR A 481 33.77 14.96 5.63
CA THR A 481 33.95 14.35 4.31
C THR A 481 33.07 13.11 4.16
N GLY A 482 32.78 12.73 2.92
CA GLY A 482 32.06 11.50 2.61
C GLY A 482 32.56 10.85 1.34
N GLY A 483 32.21 9.58 1.16
CA GLY A 483 32.44 8.85 -0.09
C GLY A 483 31.37 9.14 -1.12
N PHE A 484 31.72 9.08 -2.39
CA PHE A 484 30.74 9.07 -3.48
C PHE A 484 31.19 8.17 -4.64
N ARG A 485 30.23 7.79 -5.48
CA ARG A 485 30.50 7.14 -6.77
C ARG A 485 29.47 7.58 -7.81
N ILE A 486 29.84 7.53 -9.08
CA ILE A 486 28.87 7.54 -10.17
C ILE A 486 28.32 6.11 -10.30
N ALA A 487 26.99 6.00 -10.27
CA ALA A 487 26.25 4.76 -10.36
C ALA A 487 25.32 4.79 -11.56
N THR A 488 25.17 3.65 -12.23
CA THR A 488 24.06 3.45 -13.16
C THR A 488 22.93 2.74 -12.43
N VAL A 489 21.82 3.42 -12.20
CA VAL A 489 20.63 2.89 -11.54
C VAL A 489 19.49 2.88 -12.56
N ASN A 490 18.98 1.71 -12.91
CA ASN A 490 17.93 1.52 -13.92
C ASN A 490 18.22 2.26 -15.24
N GLY A 491 19.47 2.24 -15.70
CA GLY A 491 19.89 2.90 -16.94
C GLY A 491 20.17 4.40 -16.82
N ALA A 492 19.89 5.04 -15.68
CA ALA A 492 20.24 6.44 -15.40
C ALA A 492 21.57 6.54 -14.67
N ARG A 493 22.37 7.57 -14.97
CA ARG A 493 23.62 7.88 -14.25
C ARG A 493 23.36 8.88 -13.13
N LEU A 494 23.76 8.53 -11.90
CA LEU A 494 23.58 9.35 -10.70
C LEU A 494 24.85 9.35 -9.85
N ILE A 495 25.07 10.42 -9.10
CA ILE A 495 25.99 10.43 -7.96
C ILE A 495 25.26 9.80 -6.76
N GLU A 496 25.82 8.70 -6.26
CA GLU A 496 25.46 8.13 -4.98
C GLU A 496 26.45 8.62 -3.92
N LEU A 497 25.94 9.36 -2.94
CA LEU A 497 26.68 9.80 -1.76
C LEU A 497 26.52 8.73 -0.67
N ASP A 498 27.60 8.43 0.04
CA ASP A 498 27.58 7.47 1.14
C ASP A 498 26.60 7.92 2.24
N ALA A 499 25.65 7.03 2.54
CA ALA A 499 24.57 7.28 3.50
C ALA A 499 25.08 7.49 4.93
N ALA A 500 26.17 6.82 5.32
CA ALA A 500 26.70 6.90 6.69
C ALA A 500 27.39 8.23 6.98
N SER A 501 27.95 8.87 5.95
CA SER A 501 28.65 10.16 6.05
C SER A 501 27.80 11.35 5.58
N TYR A 502 26.58 11.12 5.06
CA TYR A 502 25.68 12.18 4.61
C TYR A 502 25.13 13.00 5.81
N PRO A 503 25.35 14.32 5.86
CA PRO A 503 24.85 15.15 6.96
C PRO A 503 23.33 15.11 7.09
N SER A 504 22.82 15.21 8.32
CA SER A 504 21.38 15.29 8.54
C SER A 504 20.78 16.51 7.84
N THR A 505 19.58 16.33 7.28
CA THR A 505 18.82 17.39 6.61
C THR A 505 17.46 17.57 7.27
N TYR A 506 16.95 18.79 7.21
CA TYR A 506 15.65 19.21 7.73
C TYR A 506 14.50 18.72 6.84
N VAL A 507 14.76 18.64 5.53
CA VAL A 507 13.77 18.20 4.53
C VAL A 507 13.54 16.68 4.54
N ASP A 508 12.45 16.23 3.94
CA ASP A 508 12.04 14.82 3.83
C ASP A 508 12.89 13.97 2.86
N ASN A 509 13.91 14.56 2.24
CA ASN A 509 14.75 13.93 1.23
C ASN A 509 16.25 14.15 1.48
N ARG A 510 17.05 13.27 0.90
CA ARG A 510 18.47 13.49 0.64
C ARG A 510 18.63 13.89 -0.81
N ARG A 511 19.50 14.85 -1.08
CA ARG A 511 19.77 15.31 -2.45
C ARG A 511 21.11 14.82 -2.96
N SER A 512 21.19 14.56 -4.25
CA SER A 512 22.40 14.28 -5.02
C SER A 512 22.24 14.83 -6.44
N PHE A 513 22.94 14.27 -7.43
CA PHE A 513 22.91 14.73 -8.82
C PHE A 513 22.73 13.57 -9.79
N GLY A 514 22.07 13.81 -10.93
CA GLY A 514 21.87 12.80 -11.97
C GLY A 514 21.74 13.42 -13.36
N GLU A 515 22.09 12.64 -14.37
CA GLU A 515 21.99 13.03 -15.78
C GLU A 515 20.59 12.75 -16.33
N TYR A 516 20.00 13.74 -16.99
CA TYR A 516 18.73 13.64 -17.70
C TYR A 516 18.71 14.63 -18.88
N GLY A 517 18.26 14.19 -20.06
CA GLY A 517 18.07 15.08 -21.21
C GLY A 517 19.30 15.91 -21.63
N GLY A 518 20.52 15.39 -21.44
CA GLY A 518 21.77 16.08 -21.79
C GLY A 518 22.25 17.12 -20.76
N ALA A 519 21.66 17.16 -19.57
CA ALA A 519 22.08 18.01 -18.47
C ALA A 519 22.11 17.27 -17.13
N VAL A 520 22.81 17.83 -16.15
CA VAL A 520 22.82 17.37 -14.77
C VAL A 520 21.78 18.14 -13.96
N TYR A 521 21.01 17.40 -13.18
CA TYR A 521 19.97 17.90 -12.30
C TYR A 521 20.26 17.51 -10.87
N MET A 522 19.78 18.33 -9.94
CA MET A 522 19.63 17.94 -8.54
C MET A 522 18.55 16.85 -8.44
N VAL A 523 18.92 15.72 -7.86
CA VAL A 523 18.05 14.56 -7.65
C VAL A 523 17.71 14.45 -6.16
N ARG A 524 16.48 14.08 -5.84
CA ARG A 524 15.97 13.88 -4.48
C ARG A 524 15.63 12.42 -4.28
N GLN A 525 16.13 11.85 -3.19
CA GLN A 525 15.75 10.55 -2.66
C GLN A 525 15.00 10.77 -1.36
N VAL A 526 13.69 10.45 -1.34
CA VAL A 526 12.89 10.53 -0.12
C VAL A 526 13.48 9.60 0.94
N LYS A 527 13.53 10.08 2.18
CA LYS A 527 14.08 9.31 3.30
C LYS A 527 13.12 8.16 3.65
N PRO A 528 13.63 7.01 4.13
CA PRO A 528 12.82 5.81 4.26
C PRO A 528 11.83 5.84 5.44
N GLN A 529 11.90 6.83 6.34
CA GLN A 529 11.05 6.87 7.53
C GLN A 529 9.56 7.04 7.19
N LEU A 530 8.73 6.47 8.06
CA LEU A 530 7.26 6.46 8.01
C LEU A 530 6.66 7.83 7.63
N GLN A 531 7.04 8.87 8.38
CA GLN A 531 6.48 10.21 8.26
C GLN A 531 6.67 10.87 6.88
N TYR A 532 7.58 10.35 6.06
CA TYR A 532 7.84 10.87 4.72
C TYR A 532 7.17 10.05 3.60
N ASN A 533 6.77 8.81 3.91
CA ASN A 533 6.21 7.86 2.95
C ASN A 533 4.72 7.59 3.17
N ALA A 534 4.16 7.94 4.32
CA ALA A 534 2.72 7.90 4.57
C ALA A 534 2.06 9.24 4.20
N ARG A 535 0.92 9.19 3.52
CA ARG A 535 0.13 10.39 3.17
C ARG A 535 -1.37 10.13 3.31
N THR A 536 -2.06 11.13 3.85
CA THR A 536 -3.52 11.22 3.84
C THR A 536 -3.92 12.28 2.81
N LEU A 537 -4.91 12.01 1.97
CA LEU A 537 -5.44 12.95 0.99
C LEU A 537 -6.96 12.86 0.92
N GLN A 538 -7.65 13.99 1.02
CA GLN A 538 -9.09 14.11 0.79
C GLN A 538 -9.35 14.52 -0.65
N ARG A 539 -10.25 13.82 -1.35
CA ARG A 539 -10.55 14.07 -2.77
C ARG A 539 -12.06 14.08 -3.01
N LEU A 540 -12.52 14.98 -3.87
CA LEU A 540 -13.90 14.95 -4.36
C LEU A 540 -14.02 13.92 -5.48
N ASN A 541 -15.02 13.03 -5.39
CA ASN A 541 -15.34 12.11 -6.49
C ASN A 541 -15.96 12.86 -7.68
N GLY A 542 -16.19 12.15 -8.80
CA GLY A 542 -16.66 12.74 -10.07
C GLY A 542 -17.90 13.62 -9.92
N PRO A 543 -19.03 13.13 -9.39
CA PRO A 543 -20.22 13.94 -9.17
C PRO A 543 -19.97 15.20 -8.34
N ALA A 544 -19.23 15.08 -7.23
CA ALA A 544 -18.91 16.21 -6.37
C ALA A 544 -18.02 17.23 -7.08
N TRP A 545 -16.95 16.76 -7.71
CA TRP A 545 -16.00 17.60 -8.44
C TRP A 545 -16.67 18.34 -9.59
N GLN A 546 -17.45 17.65 -10.42
CA GLN A 546 -18.13 18.26 -11.56
C GLN A 546 -19.16 19.32 -11.13
N ALA A 547 -19.82 19.12 -9.98
CA ALA A 547 -20.71 20.13 -9.42
C ALA A 547 -19.95 21.37 -8.93
N LEU A 548 -18.85 21.19 -8.21
CA LEU A 548 -18.00 22.29 -7.75
C LEU A 548 -17.36 23.05 -8.92
N LYS A 549 -16.83 22.32 -9.92
CA LYS A 549 -16.16 22.88 -11.12
C LYS A 549 -17.06 23.90 -11.82
N ARG A 550 -18.36 23.58 -11.99
CA ARG A 550 -19.36 24.50 -12.54
C ARG A 550 -19.55 25.76 -11.70
N GLN A 551 -19.57 25.64 -10.37
CA GLN A 551 -19.77 26.79 -9.48
C GLN A 551 -18.58 27.75 -9.49
N ILE A 552 -17.37 27.24 -9.74
CA ILE A 552 -16.15 28.06 -9.80
C ILE A 552 -15.80 28.52 -11.22
N GLY A 553 -16.68 28.29 -12.20
CA GLY A 553 -16.53 28.78 -13.58
C GLY A 553 -15.41 28.13 -14.39
N LEU A 554 -15.10 26.85 -14.14
CA LEU A 554 -14.08 26.07 -14.86
C LEU A 554 -14.66 25.03 -15.83
#